data_AF-A0A975GG77-F1
#
_entry.id   AF-A0A975GG77-F1
#
_cell.length_a   1.000
_cell.length_b   1.000
_cell.length_c   1.000
_cell.angle_alpha   90.00
_cell.angle_beta   90.00
_cell.angle_gamma   90.00
#
_symmetry.space_group_name_H-M   'P 1'
#
loop_
_entity.id
_entity.type
_entity.pdbx_description
1 polymer ?
#
loop_
_entity_poly.entity_id
_entity_poly.type
_entity_poly.pdbx_seq_one_letter_code
_entity_poly.pdbx_strand_id
1 'polypeptide(L)'
;MQTIRDLDIRCAELVEVISDMPEKVAVKETMDEDKIVKLETERKILTDLIKMTAYRAETSLFDLLVPPVLARNEEEGRSFLKAVFQTPADIIPDEENKCLIVQFHTMANQRSNSALKALCEIINHEECLLPWNRSPPCF
;
A
#
# COMPACT_ATOMS: atom_id res chain seq x y z
N MET A 1 -31.13 -22.18 -37.21
CA MET A 1 -30.98 -23.23 -36.18
C MET A 1 -29.68 -24.03 -36.33
N GLN A 2 -29.12 -24.20 -37.55
CA GLN A 2 -27.79 -24.82 -37.77
C GLN A 2 -26.63 -23.97 -37.24
N THR A 3 -26.65 -22.65 -37.47
CA THR A 3 -25.58 -21.73 -37.05
C THR A 3 -25.26 -21.73 -35.55
N ILE A 4 -26.26 -21.96 -34.69
CA ILE A 4 -26.04 -22.00 -33.23
C ILE A 4 -25.32 -23.31 -32.86
N ARG A 5 -25.70 -24.43 -33.46
CA ARG A 5 -25.05 -25.73 -33.22
C ARG A 5 -23.60 -25.74 -33.70
N ASP A 6 -23.34 -25.10 -34.84
CA ASP A 6 -21.97 -24.99 -35.37
C ASP A 6 -21.09 -24.12 -34.45
N LEU A 7 -21.65 -23.08 -33.83
CA LEU A 7 -20.96 -22.26 -32.85
C LEU A 7 -20.71 -23.01 -31.53
N ASP A 8 -21.67 -23.82 -31.06
CA ASP A 8 -21.51 -24.63 -29.84
C ASP A 8 -20.40 -25.67 -29.98
N ILE A 9 -20.33 -26.33 -31.15
CA ILE A 9 -19.25 -27.28 -31.47
C ILE A 9 -17.90 -26.57 -31.44
N ARG A 10 -17.81 -25.39 -32.08
CA ARG A 10 -16.58 -24.60 -32.13
C ARG A 10 -16.16 -24.06 -30.77
N CYS A 11 -17.10 -23.74 -29.89
CA CYS A 11 -16.82 -23.40 -28.51
C CYS A 11 -16.24 -24.59 -27.74
N ALA A 12 -16.82 -25.79 -27.89
CA ALA A 12 -16.31 -27.00 -27.24
C ALA A 12 -14.88 -27.34 -27.71
N GLU A 13 -14.61 -27.22 -29.01
CA GLU A 13 -13.27 -27.41 -29.58
C GLU A 13 -12.26 -26.40 -29.01
N LEU A 14 -12.63 -25.12 -28.91
CA LEU A 14 -11.76 -24.08 -28.35
C LEU A 14 -11.49 -24.28 -26.86
N VAL A 15 -12.44 -24.82 -26.10
CA VAL A 15 -12.25 -25.13 -24.68
C VAL A 15 -11.22 -26.23 -24.48
N GLU A 16 -11.26 -27.29 -25.28
CA GLU A 16 -10.22 -28.34 -25.21
C GLU A 16 -8.84 -27.79 -25.60
N VAL A 17 -8.77 -26.98 -26.65
CA VAL A 17 -7.52 -26.34 -27.09
C VAL A 17 -6.93 -25.42 -26.01
N ILE A 18 -7.76 -24.64 -25.31
CA ILE A 18 -7.30 -23.78 -24.21
C ILE A 18 -6.84 -24.62 -23.01
N SER A 19 -7.52 -25.72 -22.72
CA SER A 19 -7.16 -26.61 -21.60
C SER A 19 -5.81 -27.30 -21.81
N ASP A 20 -5.43 -27.57 -23.05
CA ASP A 20 -4.16 -28.24 -23.39
C ASP A 20 -2.99 -27.25 -23.52
N MET A 21 -3.27 -25.94 -23.56
CA MET A 21 -2.24 -24.90 -23.60
C MET A 21 -1.62 -24.66 -22.22
N PRO A 22 -0.31 -24.38 -22.15
CA PRO A 22 0.34 -24.02 -20.90
C PRO A 22 -0.22 -22.71 -20.33
N GLU A 23 -0.54 -22.71 -19.03
CA GLU A 23 -1.07 -21.52 -18.32
C GLU A 23 -0.07 -20.33 -18.34
N LYS A 24 1.22 -20.63 -18.47
CA LYS A 24 2.31 -19.62 -18.49
C LYS A 24 3.30 -19.96 -19.60
N VAL A 25 3.63 -18.96 -20.40
CA VAL A 25 4.63 -19.03 -21.48
C VAL A 25 5.72 -18.00 -21.19
N ALA A 26 6.97 -18.29 -21.56
CA ALA A 26 8.04 -17.33 -21.32
C ALA A 26 7.82 -16.09 -22.20
N VAL A 27 8.05 -14.89 -21.65
CA VAL A 27 7.90 -13.63 -22.39
C VAL A 27 8.83 -13.57 -23.62
N LYS A 28 9.98 -14.26 -23.53
CA LYS A 28 10.94 -14.40 -24.64
C LYS A 28 10.40 -15.22 -25.82
N GLU A 29 9.42 -16.08 -25.59
CA GLU A 29 8.83 -16.94 -26.63
C GLU A 29 7.67 -16.24 -27.35
N THR A 30 7.15 -15.15 -26.77
CA THR A 30 5.95 -14.44 -27.25
C THR A 30 6.25 -13.05 -27.80
N MET A 31 7.37 -12.43 -27.42
CA MET A 31 7.76 -11.10 -27.88
C MET A 31 9.21 -11.06 -28.35
N ASP A 32 9.46 -10.25 -29.38
CA ASP A 32 10.81 -9.94 -29.85
C ASP A 32 11.63 -9.32 -28.71
N GLU A 33 12.91 -9.68 -28.56
CA GLU A 33 13.77 -9.20 -27.47
C GLU A 33 13.81 -7.67 -27.37
N ASP A 34 13.74 -6.98 -28.50
CA ASP A 34 13.73 -5.52 -28.61
C ASP A 34 12.51 -4.85 -27.93
N LYS A 35 11.42 -5.61 -27.72
CA LYS A 35 10.19 -5.16 -27.07
C LYS A 35 10.13 -5.52 -25.59
N ILE A 36 11.08 -6.33 -25.09
CA ILE A 36 11.10 -6.77 -23.69
C ILE A 36 11.73 -5.66 -22.84
N VAL A 37 10.89 -4.83 -22.23
CA VAL A 37 11.34 -3.79 -21.30
C VAL A 37 11.75 -4.43 -19.97
N LYS A 38 13.05 -4.72 -19.81
CA LYS A 38 13.60 -5.15 -18.53
C LYS A 38 13.81 -3.93 -17.63
N LEU A 39 13.23 -3.96 -16.42
CA LEU A 39 13.55 -2.95 -15.41
C LEU A 39 15.05 -2.99 -15.11
N GLU A 40 15.70 -1.83 -15.16
CA GLU A 40 17.08 -1.67 -14.71
C GLU A 40 17.19 -2.17 -13.27
N THR A 41 18.17 -3.04 -13.00
CA THR A 41 18.34 -3.68 -11.69
C THR A 41 18.40 -2.66 -10.56
N GLU A 42 19.07 -1.53 -10.78
CA GLU A 42 19.20 -0.44 -9.81
C GLU A 42 17.86 0.21 -9.50
N ARG A 43 17.06 0.52 -10.52
CA ARG A 43 15.70 1.05 -10.37
C ARG A 43 14.81 0.09 -9.60
N LYS A 44 14.95 -1.22 -9.86
CA LYS A 44 14.22 -2.26 -9.13
C LYS A 44 14.63 -2.29 -7.66
N ILE A 45 15.93 -2.30 -7.36
CA ILE A 45 16.44 -2.31 -5.98
C ILE A 45 15.93 -1.08 -5.21
N LEU A 46 16.04 0.11 -5.80
CA LEU A 46 15.56 1.36 -5.19
C LEU A 46 14.04 1.30 -4.91
N THR A 47 13.27 0.87 -5.90
CA THR A 47 11.81 0.78 -5.78
C THR A 47 11.40 -0.25 -4.72
N ASP A 48 12.06 -1.40 -4.69
CA ASP A 48 11.78 -2.46 -3.73
C ASP A 48 12.16 -2.01 -2.30
N LEU A 49 13.26 -1.28 -2.13
CA LEU A 49 13.66 -0.70 -0.84
C LEU A 49 12.60 0.27 -0.28
N ILE A 50 12.07 1.16 -1.13
CA ILE A 50 11.02 2.11 -0.72
C ILE A 50 9.76 1.33 -0.33
N LYS A 51 9.33 0.36 -1.14
CA LYS A 51 8.15 -0.47 -0.86
C LYS A 51 8.29 -1.25 0.44
N MET A 52 9.44 -1.87 0.67
CA MET A 52 9.69 -2.67 1.87
C MET A 52 9.73 -1.79 3.13
N THR A 53 10.35 -0.61 3.04
CA THR A 53 10.37 0.36 4.15
C THR A 53 8.96 0.85 4.47
N ALA A 54 8.18 1.23 3.46
CA ALA A 54 6.79 1.67 3.62
C ALA A 54 5.91 0.56 4.23
N TYR A 55 6.02 -0.67 3.71
CA TYR A 55 5.28 -1.82 4.22
C TYR A 55 5.60 -2.11 5.70
N ARG A 56 6.88 -2.03 6.08
CA ARG A 56 7.30 -2.21 7.48
C ARG A 56 6.75 -1.11 8.38
N ALA A 57 6.87 0.15 7.96
CA ALA A 57 6.34 1.29 8.73
C ALA A 57 4.82 1.18 8.92
N GLU A 58 4.07 0.85 7.86
CA GLU A 58 2.62 0.61 7.93
C GLU A 58 2.29 -0.53 8.89
N THR A 59 3.02 -1.66 8.80
CA THR A 59 2.79 -2.81 9.68
C THR A 59 3.07 -2.46 11.15
N SER A 60 4.14 -1.73 11.44
CA SER A 60 4.42 -1.24 12.79
C SER A 60 3.32 -0.29 13.31
N LEU A 61 2.84 0.64 12.47
CA LEU A 61 1.72 1.52 12.84
C LEU A 61 0.42 0.74 13.07
N PHE A 62 0.16 -0.29 12.27
CA PHE A 62 -0.99 -1.16 12.45
C PHE A 62 -0.90 -1.93 13.79
N ASP A 63 0.26 -2.49 14.12
CA ASP A 63 0.48 -3.21 15.36
C ASP A 63 0.30 -2.32 16.60
N LEU A 64 0.60 -1.02 16.50
CA LEU A 64 0.34 -0.03 17.55
C LEU A 64 -1.16 0.31 17.70
N LEU A 65 -1.94 0.22 16.62
CA LEU A 65 -3.35 0.63 16.55
C LEU A 65 -4.36 -0.48 16.90
N VAL A 66 -4.03 -1.75 16.64
CA VAL A 66 -4.90 -2.90 16.89
C VAL A 66 -5.24 -3.09 18.39
N PRO A 67 -4.32 -2.87 19.35
CA PRO A 67 -4.65 -3.08 20.76
C PRO A 67 -5.64 -2.04 21.35
N PRO A 68 -5.58 -0.72 21.03
CA PRO A 68 -6.45 0.28 21.68
C PRO A 68 -7.65 0.82 20.89
N VAL A 69 -7.67 0.76 19.54
CA VAL A 69 -8.54 1.66 18.75
C VAL A 69 -9.38 0.98 17.66
N LEU A 70 -8.82 -0.02 16.98
CA LEU A 70 -9.49 -0.73 15.89
C LEU A 70 -9.90 -2.14 16.34
N ALA A 71 -10.98 -2.68 15.76
CA ALA A 71 -11.28 -4.09 15.95
C ALA A 71 -10.11 -4.90 15.35
N ARG A 72 -9.88 -6.13 15.83
CA ARG A 72 -8.86 -7.07 15.30
C ARG A 72 -9.19 -7.56 13.87
N ASN A 73 -9.54 -6.65 12.98
CA ASN A 73 -9.77 -6.86 11.58
C ASN A 73 -8.63 -6.17 10.81
N GLU A 74 -7.77 -7.00 10.21
CA GLU A 74 -6.61 -6.54 9.44
C GLU A 74 -7.00 -5.64 8.27
N GLU A 75 -8.11 -5.94 7.59
CA GLU A 75 -8.60 -5.13 6.47
C GLU A 75 -9.06 -3.75 6.94
N GLU A 76 -9.71 -3.67 8.10
CA GLU A 76 -10.21 -2.41 8.65
C GLU A 76 -9.05 -1.49 9.03
N GLY A 77 -8.04 -2.00 9.74
CA GLY A 77 -6.90 -1.18 10.16
C GLY A 77 -6.02 -0.72 8.99
N ARG A 78 -5.77 -1.59 8.00
CA ARG A 78 -5.02 -1.20 6.78
C ARG A 78 -5.79 -0.20 5.93
N SER A 79 -7.12 -0.37 5.81
CA SER A 79 -7.98 0.60 5.12
C SER A 79 -7.95 1.97 5.81
N PHE A 80 -7.99 1.99 7.14
CA PHE A 80 -7.84 3.21 7.92
C PHE A 80 -6.49 3.89 7.69
N LEU A 81 -5.37 3.18 7.82
CA LEU A 81 -4.03 3.75 7.59
C LEU A 81 -3.88 4.31 6.18
N LYS A 82 -4.39 3.59 5.17
CA LYS A 82 -4.42 4.07 3.79
C LYS A 82 -5.20 5.38 3.66
N ALA A 83 -6.35 5.49 4.31
CA ALA A 83 -7.13 6.73 4.31
C ALA A 83 -6.38 7.88 4.99
N VAL A 84 -5.68 7.62 6.11
CA VAL A 84 -4.83 8.61 6.78
C VAL A 84 -3.73 9.11 5.86
N PHE A 85 -2.99 8.22 5.19
CA PHE A 85 -1.91 8.62 4.28
C PHE A 85 -2.38 9.37 3.03
N GLN A 86 -3.66 9.23 2.65
CA GLN A 86 -4.26 9.96 1.55
C GLN A 86 -4.88 11.30 1.99
N THR A 87 -5.00 11.53 3.29
CA THR A 87 -5.60 12.75 3.83
C THR A 87 -4.58 13.89 3.75
N PRO A 88 -4.94 15.04 3.18
CA PRO A 88 -4.06 16.21 3.21
C PRO A 88 -3.82 16.65 4.67
N ALA A 89 -2.60 17.06 4.95
CA ALA A 89 -2.20 17.59 6.24
C ALA A 89 -1.24 18.77 6.02
N ASP A 90 -1.38 19.79 6.85
CA ASP A 90 -0.50 20.94 6.84
C ASP A 90 0.72 20.64 7.71
N ILE A 91 1.91 20.98 7.20
CA ILE A 91 3.17 20.83 7.93
C ILE A 91 3.65 22.24 8.30
N ILE A 92 3.64 22.53 9.61
CA ILE A 92 3.92 23.86 10.14
C ILE A 92 5.18 23.77 11.00
N PRO A 93 6.30 24.37 10.57
CA PRO A 93 7.53 24.40 11.37
C PRO A 93 7.38 25.39 12.53
N ASP A 94 7.71 24.95 13.74
CA ASP A 94 7.83 25.80 14.93
C ASP A 94 9.32 25.89 15.31
N GLU A 95 9.96 26.99 14.87
CA GLU A 95 11.38 27.22 15.09
C GLU A 95 11.72 27.51 16.57
N GLU A 96 10.79 28.09 17.33
CA GLU A 96 11.03 28.43 18.74
C GLU A 96 11.09 27.17 19.60
N ASN A 97 10.12 26.28 19.42
CA ASN A 97 10.05 25.02 20.16
C ASN A 97 10.86 23.89 19.49
N LYS A 98 11.46 24.14 18.32
CA LYS A 98 12.17 23.13 17.50
C LYS A 98 11.31 21.90 17.20
N CYS A 99 10.04 22.14 16.95
CA CYS A 99 9.03 21.11 16.72
C CYS A 99 8.46 21.25 15.31
N LEU A 100 7.90 20.16 14.78
CA LEU A 100 7.25 20.15 13.48
C LEU A 100 5.79 19.75 13.67
N ILE A 101 4.88 20.71 13.63
CA ILE A 101 3.47 20.48 13.88
C ILE A 101 2.84 19.93 12.59
N VAL A 102 2.16 18.79 12.69
CA VAL A 102 1.42 18.19 11.57
C VAL A 102 -0.07 18.29 11.83
N GLN A 103 -0.74 19.19 11.12
CA GLN A 103 -2.17 19.43 11.28
C GLN A 103 -2.96 18.59 10.27
N PHE A 104 -3.64 17.54 10.77
CA PHE A 104 -4.56 16.75 9.98
C PHE A 104 -5.93 17.41 9.85
N HIS A 105 -6.52 17.37 8.66
CA HIS A 105 -7.92 17.73 8.47
C HIS A 105 -8.86 16.62 8.93
N THR A 106 -10.13 16.97 9.15
CA THR A 106 -11.15 16.00 9.57
C THR A 106 -11.37 14.92 8.52
N MET A 107 -11.37 13.66 8.96
CA MET A 107 -11.74 12.50 8.17
C MET A 107 -13.26 12.36 8.03
N ALA A 108 -13.68 11.45 7.15
CA ALA A 108 -15.09 11.25 6.77
C ALA A 108 -16.04 10.86 7.91
N ASN A 109 -15.53 10.29 9.01
CA ASN A 109 -16.36 9.86 10.13
C ASN A 109 -15.69 10.11 11.49
N GLN A 110 -16.50 10.20 12.55
CA GLN A 110 -16.02 10.49 13.90
C GLN A 110 -15.12 9.39 14.46
N ARG A 111 -15.38 8.13 14.10
CA ARG A 111 -14.56 6.99 14.56
C ARG A 111 -13.13 7.09 14.04
N SER A 112 -12.96 7.45 12.78
CA SER A 112 -11.66 7.68 12.14
C SER A 112 -10.95 8.90 12.72
N ASN A 113 -11.66 9.98 13.03
CA ASN A 113 -11.08 11.13 13.74
C ASN A 113 -10.58 10.75 15.14
N SER A 114 -11.37 9.99 15.91
CA SER A 114 -10.95 9.50 17.22
C SER A 114 -9.74 8.56 17.11
N ALA A 115 -9.73 7.70 16.09
CA ALA A 115 -8.63 6.78 15.83
C ALA A 115 -7.34 7.50 15.44
N LEU A 116 -7.44 8.52 14.59
CA LEU A 116 -6.32 9.36 14.19
C LEU A 116 -5.76 10.13 15.39
N LYS A 117 -6.63 10.66 16.26
CA LYS A 117 -6.18 11.33 17.49
C LYS A 117 -5.39 10.38 18.39
N ALA A 118 -5.90 9.18 18.62
CA ALA A 118 -5.21 8.16 19.42
C ALA A 118 -3.88 7.74 18.78
N LEU A 119 -3.82 7.63 17.45
CA LEU A 119 -2.57 7.38 16.72
C LEU A 119 -1.53 8.47 17.00
N CYS A 120 -1.91 9.74 16.85
CA CYS A 120 -1.03 10.87 17.12
C CYS A 120 -0.52 10.86 18.56
N GLU A 121 -1.40 10.60 19.54
CA GLU A 121 -1.02 10.48 20.95
C GLU A 121 0.03 9.38 21.17
N ILE A 122 -0.15 8.20 20.55
CA ILE A 122 0.83 7.10 20.65
C ILE A 122 2.17 7.49 20.02
N ILE A 123 2.15 8.01 18.80
CA ILE A 123 3.39 8.38 18.08
C ILE A 123 4.15 9.49 18.81
N ASN A 124 3.44 10.44 19.44
CA ASN A 124 4.06 11.50 20.24
C ASN A 124 4.71 11.00 21.53
N HIS A 125 4.23 9.87 22.06
CA HIS A 125 4.84 9.22 23.22
C HIS A 125 6.03 8.33 22.83
N GLU A 126 6.07 7.83 21.59
CA GLU A 126 7.20 7.08 21.06
C GLU A 126 8.37 8.05 20.78
N GLU A 127 9.51 7.83 21.44
CA GLU A 127 10.75 8.53 21.08
C GLU A 127 11.24 8.03 19.71
N CYS A 128 10.71 8.62 18.64
CA CYS A 128 11.16 8.34 17.28
C CYS A 128 12.54 8.97 17.05
N LEU A 129 13.58 8.34 17.59
CA LEU A 129 14.97 8.69 17.32
C LEU A 129 15.32 8.22 15.91
N LEU A 130 15.30 9.14 14.95
CA LEU A 130 15.85 8.86 13.62
C LEU A 130 17.38 8.73 13.74
N PRO A 131 18.03 7.78 13.06
CA PRO A 131 19.46 7.50 13.24
C PRO A 131 20.38 8.69 12.95
N TRP A 132 19.88 9.74 12.29
CA TRP A 132 20.63 10.94 11.92
C TRP A 132 20.18 12.22 12.66
N ASN A 133 19.10 12.20 13.47
CA ASN A 133 18.69 13.34 14.30
C ASN A 133 18.47 12.92 15.77
N ARG A 134 18.76 13.82 16.72
CA ARG A 134 18.55 13.58 18.17
C ARG A 134 17.42 14.46 18.70
N SER A 135 16.36 14.64 17.91
CA SER A 135 15.23 15.47 18.29
C SER A 135 13.96 14.63 18.16
N PRO A 136 13.18 14.44 19.24
CA PRO A 136 11.93 13.71 19.16
C PRO A 136 10.97 14.48 18.24
N PRO A 137 10.26 13.81 17.31
CA PRO A 137 9.21 14.46 16.57
C PRO A 137 8.02 14.70 17.50
N CYS A 138 7.55 15.95 17.54
CA CYS A 138 6.32 16.33 18.22
C CYS A 138 5.26 16.54 17.13
N PHE A 139 4.34 15.60 16.96
CA PHE A 139 3.20 15.69 16.02
C PHE A 139 2.00 16.41 16.66
#